data_AF-A0A7Z9ZGH4-F1
#
_entry.id   AF-A0A7Z9ZGH4-F1
#
_cell.length_a   1.000
_cell.length_b   1.000
_cell.length_c   1.000
_cell.angle_alpha   90.00
_cell.angle_beta   90.00
_cell.angle_gamma   90.00
#
_symmetry.space_group_name_H-M   'P 1'
#
loop_
_entity.id
_entity.type
_entity.pdbx_description
1 polymer ?
#
loop_
_entity_poly.entity_id
_entity_poly.type
_entity_poly.pdbx_seq_one_letter_code
_entity_poly.pdbx_strand_id
1 'polypeptide(L)'
;AREHMHNAAALAGFGLGNANAGLAHAMGHSVGGVFHPPHGRTVGLLLPYTMEFVAREQPGRYAEIARFVGLAEGAASLIAKIRELSQELGQPASLRELGLPEADFQANLDDLVEKAEADATLINSPRIPSTAELRQLFLYAYEGKPVDF
;
A
#
# COMPACT_ATOMS: atom_id res chain seq x y z
N ALA A 1 -6.43 -18.76 -16.66
CA ALA A 1 -6.32 -18.04 -15.36
C ALA A 1 -4.90 -18.07 -14.79
N ARG A 2 -4.34 -19.23 -14.41
CA ARG A 2 -2.99 -19.32 -13.80
C ARG A 2 -1.86 -18.77 -14.68
N GLU A 3 -1.86 -19.13 -15.97
CA GLU A 3 -0.88 -18.62 -16.94
C GLU A 3 -0.97 -17.09 -17.08
N HIS A 4 -2.17 -16.53 -17.28
CA HIS A 4 -2.34 -15.08 -17.38
C HIS A 4 -1.86 -14.35 -16.13
N MET A 5 -2.12 -14.88 -14.93
CA MET A 5 -1.61 -14.27 -13.69
C MET A 5 -0.08 -14.33 -13.62
N HIS A 6 0.52 -15.43 -14.06
CA HIS A 6 1.98 -15.56 -14.12
C HIS A 6 2.59 -14.54 -15.10
N ASN A 7 2.00 -14.41 -16.30
CA ASN A 7 2.44 -13.44 -17.30
C ASN A 7 2.24 -12.00 -16.81
N ALA A 8 1.12 -11.70 -16.15
CA ALA A 8 0.86 -10.38 -15.57
C ALA A 8 1.88 -10.00 -14.50
N ALA A 9 2.26 -10.93 -13.62
CA ALA A 9 3.30 -10.71 -12.62
C ALA A 9 4.67 -10.43 -13.27
N ALA A 10 5.03 -11.16 -14.33
CA ALA A 10 6.26 -10.91 -15.08
C ALA A 10 6.27 -9.54 -15.77
N LEU A 11 5.14 -9.14 -16.38
CA LEU A 11 4.98 -7.81 -16.98
C LEU A 11 5.07 -6.69 -15.95
N ALA A 12 4.47 -6.87 -14.76
CA ALA A 12 4.63 -5.94 -13.65
C ALA A 12 6.11 -5.84 -13.21
N GLY A 13 6.85 -6.96 -13.20
CA GLY A 13 8.28 -6.99 -12.93
C GLY A 13 9.11 -6.18 -13.93
N PHE A 14 8.79 -6.20 -15.22
CA PHE A 14 9.45 -5.34 -16.21
C PHE A 14 9.20 -3.85 -15.95
N GLY A 15 7.97 -3.49 -15.54
CA GLY A 15 7.66 -2.12 -15.13
C GLY A 15 8.46 -1.71 -13.90
N LEU A 16 8.40 -2.53 -12.84
CA LEU A 16 9.10 -2.30 -11.57
C LEU A 16 10.62 -2.20 -11.74
N GLY A 17 11.21 -3.03 -12.59
CA GLY A 17 12.66 -3.01 -12.86
C GLY A 17 13.18 -1.70 -13.47
N ASN A 18 12.30 -0.88 -14.04
CA ASN A 18 12.66 0.40 -14.66
C ASN A 18 12.13 1.62 -13.90
N ALA A 19 10.97 1.49 -13.25
CA ALA A 19 10.29 2.60 -12.57
C ALA A 19 10.43 2.55 -11.03
N ASN A 20 10.96 1.45 -10.48
CA ASN A 20 10.97 1.15 -9.06
C ASN A 20 9.54 1.12 -8.45
N ALA A 21 9.44 0.83 -7.15
CA ALA A 21 8.17 0.80 -6.43
C ALA A 21 7.85 2.18 -5.83
N GLY A 22 7.09 2.22 -4.73
CA GLY A 22 6.72 3.46 -4.06
C GLY A 22 6.28 3.21 -2.61
N LEU A 23 5.51 4.15 -2.06
CA LEU A 23 5.14 4.19 -0.65
C LEU A 23 4.55 2.89 -0.08
N ALA A 24 3.72 2.17 -0.85
CA ALA A 24 3.17 0.87 -0.41
C ALA A 24 4.26 -0.19 -0.14
N HIS A 25 5.32 -0.21 -0.94
CA HIS A 25 6.46 -1.10 -0.72
C HIS A 25 7.29 -0.64 0.46
N ALA A 26 7.61 0.65 0.57
CA ALA A 26 8.36 1.21 1.70
C ALA A 26 7.71 0.86 3.06
N MET A 27 6.40 1.11 3.18
CA MET A 27 5.64 0.73 4.38
C MET A 27 5.56 -0.79 4.55
N GLY A 28 5.41 -1.55 3.46
CA GLY A 28 5.33 -3.01 3.50
C GLY A 28 6.64 -3.70 3.90
N HIS A 29 7.78 -3.21 3.42
CA HIS A 29 9.11 -3.67 3.80
C HIS A 29 9.39 -3.37 5.27
N SER A 30 9.00 -2.18 5.73
CA SER A 30 9.11 -1.80 7.14
C SER A 30 8.35 -2.79 8.05
N VAL A 31 7.07 -3.03 7.78
CA VAL A 31 6.27 -4.02 8.54
C VAL A 31 6.84 -5.42 8.40
N GLY A 32 7.30 -5.81 7.20
CA GLY A 32 7.97 -7.08 6.94
C GLY A 32 9.25 -7.26 7.75
N GLY A 33 10.06 -6.21 7.91
CA GLY A 33 11.32 -6.25 8.65
C GLY A 33 11.14 -6.30 10.16
N VAL A 34 10.04 -5.76 10.68
CA VAL A 34 9.73 -5.78 12.12
C VAL A 34 8.95 -7.05 12.51
N PHE A 35 7.87 -7.36 11.80
CA PHE A 35 6.89 -8.38 12.20
C PHE A 35 6.92 -9.66 11.36
N HIS A 36 7.70 -9.68 10.28
CA HIS A 36 7.88 -10.85 9.40
C HIS A 36 6.61 -11.44 8.73
N PRO A 37 5.53 -10.68 8.42
CA PRO A 37 4.44 -11.20 7.60
C PRO A 37 4.86 -11.40 6.13
N PRO A 38 4.16 -12.27 5.35
CA PRO A 38 4.42 -12.45 3.93
C PRO A 38 4.32 -11.15 3.14
N HIS A 39 5.34 -10.84 2.34
CA HIS A 39 5.49 -9.58 1.60
C HIS A 39 4.22 -9.13 0.84
N GLY A 40 3.66 -10.00 -0.02
CA GLY A 40 2.49 -9.66 -0.82
C GLY A 40 1.23 -9.35 -0.01
N ARG A 41 1.10 -9.97 1.18
CA ARG A 41 -0.02 -9.72 2.10
C ARG A 41 0.08 -8.33 2.72
N THR A 42 1.29 -7.94 3.09
CA THR A 42 1.56 -6.64 3.72
C THR A 42 1.49 -5.48 2.72
N VAL A 43 2.15 -5.61 1.57
CA VAL A 43 2.12 -4.57 0.52
C VAL A 43 0.71 -4.44 -0.05
N GLY A 44 0.00 -5.55 -0.27
CA GLY A 44 -1.39 -5.55 -0.75
C GLY A 44 -2.36 -4.88 0.23
N LEU A 45 -2.19 -5.13 1.54
CA LEU A 45 -2.98 -4.46 2.59
C LEU A 45 -2.73 -2.95 2.60
N LEU A 46 -1.47 -2.52 2.51
CA LEU A 46 -1.09 -1.10 2.60
C LEU A 46 -1.38 -0.30 1.33
N LEU A 47 -1.45 -0.96 0.17
CA LEU A 47 -1.70 -0.33 -1.12
C LEU A 47 -2.89 0.66 -1.11
N PRO A 48 -4.12 0.29 -0.72
CA PRO A 48 -5.25 1.21 -0.74
C PRO A 48 -5.06 2.44 0.18
N TYR A 49 -4.43 2.29 1.34
CA TYR A 49 -4.12 3.42 2.24
C TYR A 49 -3.18 4.43 1.58
N THR A 50 -2.11 3.93 0.96
CA THR A 50 -1.14 4.79 0.25
C THR A 50 -1.73 5.42 -1.00
N MET A 51 -2.64 4.73 -1.69
CA MET A 51 -3.36 5.28 -2.84
C MET A 51 -4.31 6.40 -2.40
N GLU A 52 -5.03 6.24 -1.29
CA GLU A 52 -5.88 7.30 -0.72
C GLU A 52 -5.06 8.54 -0.39
N PHE A 53 -3.90 8.38 0.26
CA PHE A 53 -2.97 9.46 0.55
C PHE A 53 -2.47 10.17 -0.72
N VAL A 54 -1.92 9.43 -1.68
CA VAL A 54 -1.36 10.00 -2.91
C VAL A 54 -2.45 10.66 -3.76
N ALA A 55 -3.64 10.05 -3.84
CA ALA A 55 -4.73 10.53 -4.69
C ALA A 55 -5.32 11.87 -4.25
N ARG A 56 -5.12 12.30 -3.00
CA ARG A 56 -5.61 13.63 -2.56
C ARG A 56 -4.89 14.78 -3.26
N GLU A 57 -3.61 14.60 -3.59
CA GLU A 57 -2.82 15.61 -4.31
C GLU A 57 -2.59 15.23 -5.77
N GLN A 58 -2.44 13.94 -6.07
CA GLN A 58 -2.05 13.44 -7.39
C GLN A 58 -2.97 12.29 -7.88
N PRO A 59 -4.28 12.55 -8.07
CA PRO A 59 -5.25 11.53 -8.48
C PRO A 59 -5.09 11.07 -9.95
N GLY A 60 -4.46 11.88 -10.80
CA GLY A 60 -4.51 11.73 -12.26
C GLY A 60 -4.05 10.35 -12.76
N ARG A 61 -2.92 9.85 -12.24
CA ARG A 61 -2.38 8.54 -12.64
C ARG A 61 -3.33 7.39 -12.28
N TYR A 62 -4.03 7.49 -11.15
CA TYR A 62 -5.00 6.47 -10.75
C TYR A 62 -6.29 6.55 -11.56
N ALA A 63 -6.73 7.75 -11.96
CA ALA A 63 -7.88 7.90 -12.86
C ALA A 63 -7.61 7.29 -14.24
N GLU A 64 -6.39 7.44 -14.77
CA GLU A 64 -5.98 6.78 -16.01
C GLU A 64 -6.00 5.26 -15.90
N ILE A 65 -5.50 4.70 -14.79
CA ILE A 65 -5.54 3.26 -14.52
C ILE A 65 -7.00 2.79 -14.41
N ALA A 66 -7.85 3.51 -13.66
CA ALA A 66 -9.26 3.19 -13.50
C ALA A 66 -9.96 3.06 -14.86
N ARG A 67 -9.75 4.05 -15.74
CA ARG A 67 -10.29 4.04 -17.10
C ARG A 67 -9.75 2.86 -17.92
N PHE A 68 -8.45 2.57 -17.82
CA PHE A 68 -7.81 1.47 -18.55
C PHE A 68 -8.41 0.11 -18.17
N VAL A 69 -8.72 -0.12 -16.90
CA VAL A 69 -9.32 -1.36 -16.41
C VAL A 69 -10.86 -1.39 -16.47
N GLY A 70 -11.48 -0.38 -17.11
CA GLY A 70 -12.93 -0.34 -17.35
C GLY A 70 -13.78 0.08 -16.15
N LEU A 71 -13.21 0.78 -15.17
CA LEU A 71 -13.94 1.36 -14.04
C LEU A 71 -14.41 2.79 -14.35
N ALA A 72 -15.37 3.28 -13.55
CA ALA A 72 -15.77 4.69 -13.58
C ALA A 72 -14.56 5.60 -13.31
N GLU A 73 -14.57 6.82 -13.87
CA GLU A 73 -13.44 7.74 -13.73
C GLU A 73 -13.19 8.15 -12.27
N GLY A 74 -11.90 8.18 -11.89
CA GLY A 74 -11.43 8.68 -10.59
C GLY A 74 -10.64 7.66 -9.78
N ALA A 75 -9.74 8.16 -8.93
CA ALA A 75 -8.91 7.30 -8.07
C ALA A 75 -9.76 6.47 -7.09
N ALA A 76 -10.88 7.01 -6.61
CA ALA A 76 -11.74 6.36 -5.62
C ALA A 76 -12.35 5.04 -6.13
N SER A 77 -12.73 4.95 -7.42
CA SER A 77 -13.29 3.72 -7.99
C SER A 77 -12.25 2.60 -8.06
N LEU A 78 -11.00 2.94 -8.42
CA LEU A 78 -9.88 2.01 -8.44
C LEU A 78 -9.53 1.52 -7.03
N ILE A 79 -9.45 2.43 -6.06
CA ILE A 79 -9.18 2.08 -4.65
C ILE A 79 -10.27 1.15 -4.12
N ALA A 80 -11.54 1.47 -4.37
CA ALA A 80 -12.67 0.62 -3.97
C ALA A 80 -12.57 -0.78 -4.60
N LYS A 81 -12.24 -0.86 -5.89
CA LYS A 81 -12.09 -2.15 -6.58
C LYS A 81 -10.93 -2.99 -6.03
N ILE A 82 -9.83 -2.34 -5.66
CA ILE A 82 -8.69 -3.00 -5.01
C ILE A 82 -9.10 -3.54 -3.63
N ARG A 83 -9.83 -2.75 -2.83
CA ARG A 83 -10.33 -3.21 -1.52
C ARG A 83 -11.29 -4.40 -1.66
N GLU A 84 -12.21 -4.36 -2.64
CA GLU A 84 -13.12 -5.47 -2.97
C GLU A 84 -12.33 -6.73 -3.35
N LEU A 85 -11.36 -6.62 -4.27
CA LEU A 85 -10.52 -7.74 -4.68
C LEU A 85 -9.72 -8.33 -3.50
N SER A 86 -9.17 -7.47 -2.64
CA SER A 86 -8.46 -7.92 -1.42
C SER A 86 -9.38 -8.73 -0.50
N GLN A 87 -10.63 -8.30 -0.32
CA GLN A 87 -11.63 -9.03 0.47
C GLN A 87 -12.00 -10.38 -0.17
N GLU A 88 -12.23 -10.42 -1.49
CA GLU A 88 -12.50 -11.66 -2.23
C GLU A 88 -11.35 -12.68 -2.10
N LEU A 89 -10.11 -12.20 -2.01
CA LEU A 89 -8.90 -13.01 -1.81
C LEU A 89 -8.62 -13.36 -0.34
N GLY A 90 -9.50 -12.98 0.60
CA GLY A 90 -9.33 -13.23 2.03
C GLY A 90 -8.14 -12.50 2.65
N GLN A 91 -7.74 -11.36 2.07
CA GLN A 91 -6.69 -10.51 2.64
C GLN A 91 -7.25 -9.72 3.83
N PRO A 92 -6.43 -9.51 4.89
CA PRO A 92 -6.82 -8.64 5.99
C PRO A 92 -6.95 -7.20 5.51
N ALA A 93 -7.94 -6.47 6.03
CA ALA A 93 -8.15 -5.08 5.67
C ALA A 93 -7.28 -4.11 6.48
N SER A 94 -6.74 -4.54 7.63
CA SER A 94 -5.95 -3.72 8.55
C SER A 94 -4.78 -4.49 9.16
N LEU A 95 -3.77 -3.80 9.70
CA LEU A 95 -2.66 -4.46 10.40
C LEU A 95 -3.12 -5.16 11.69
N ARG A 96 -4.20 -4.67 12.31
CA ARG A 96 -4.87 -5.37 13.41
C ARG A 96 -5.45 -6.71 12.94
N GLU A 97 -6.14 -6.74 11.79
CA GLU A 97 -6.66 -7.97 11.19
C GLU A 97 -5.55 -8.89 10.63
N LEU A 98 -4.39 -8.34 10.31
CA LEU A 98 -3.19 -9.12 9.99
C LEU A 98 -2.69 -9.93 11.20
N GLY A 99 -3.13 -9.57 12.41
CA GLY A 99 -2.80 -10.24 13.66
C GLY A 99 -1.69 -9.58 14.47
N LEU A 100 -1.35 -8.32 14.19
CA LEU A 100 -0.36 -7.58 14.97
C LEU A 100 -0.94 -7.14 16.32
N PRO A 101 -0.39 -7.58 17.46
CA PRO A 101 -0.83 -7.13 18.77
C PRO A 101 -0.66 -5.61 18.92
N GLU A 102 -1.64 -4.94 19.53
CA GLU A 102 -1.63 -3.48 19.64
C GLU A 102 -0.43 -2.98 20.44
N ALA A 103 -0.08 -3.65 21.54
CA ALA A 103 1.08 -3.30 22.33
C ALA A 103 2.38 -3.38 21.51
N ASP A 104 2.56 -4.44 20.73
CA ASP A 104 3.76 -4.63 19.91
C ASP A 104 3.80 -3.62 18.76
N PHE A 105 2.66 -3.35 18.12
CA PHE A 105 2.56 -2.32 17.08
C PHE A 105 2.93 -0.94 17.62
N GLN A 106 2.36 -0.54 18.76
CA GLN A 106 2.65 0.77 19.38
C GLN A 106 4.11 0.87 19.82
N ALA A 107 4.68 -0.20 20.39
CA ALA A 107 6.07 -0.23 20.82
C ALA A 107 7.07 -0.12 19.66
N ASN A 108 6.70 -0.56 18.46
CA ASN A 108 7.57 -0.52 17.27
C ASN A 108 7.16 0.55 16.26
N LEU A 109 6.18 1.42 16.56
CA LEU A 109 5.70 2.42 15.60
C LEU A 109 6.81 3.37 15.14
N ASP A 110 7.71 3.77 16.03
CA ASP A 110 8.84 4.63 15.68
C ASP A 110 9.81 3.91 14.72
N ASP A 111 10.13 2.64 14.99
CA ASP A 111 10.99 1.82 14.11
C ASP A 111 10.33 1.57 12.75
N LEU A 112 8.99 1.38 12.73
CA LEU A 112 8.24 1.24 11.48
C LEU A 112 8.36 2.51 10.61
N VAL A 113 8.24 3.68 11.22
CA VAL A 113 8.38 4.97 10.52
C VAL A 113 9.81 5.13 10.01
N GLU A 114 10.82 4.97 10.86
CA GLU A 114 12.23 5.13 10.49
C GLU A 114 12.63 4.20 9.33
N LYS A 115 12.25 2.92 9.40
CA LYS A 115 12.53 1.96 8.33
C LYS A 115 11.84 2.32 7.02
N ALA A 116 10.60 2.81 7.08
CA ALA A 116 9.87 3.20 5.88
C ALA A 116 10.43 4.48 5.26
N GLU A 117 10.91 5.44 6.06
CA GLU A 117 11.62 6.63 5.59
C GLU A 117 12.97 6.30 4.93
N ALA A 118 13.69 5.33 5.49
CA ALA A 118 14.97 4.87 4.97
C ALA A 118 14.86 3.95 3.74
N ASP A 119 13.66 3.49 3.39
CA ASP A 119 13.46 2.57 2.27
C ASP A 119 13.66 3.30 0.92
N ALA A 120 14.57 2.77 0.10
CA ALA A 120 14.95 3.36 -1.18
C ALA A 120 13.80 3.44 -2.20
N THR A 121 12.70 2.73 -2.00
CA THR A 121 11.51 2.81 -2.88
C THR A 121 10.69 4.06 -2.61
N LEU A 122 10.77 4.66 -1.41
CA LEU A 122 9.96 5.80 -0.99
C LEU A 122 10.13 7.02 -1.91
N ILE A 123 11.37 7.26 -2.38
CA ILE A 123 11.73 8.43 -3.21
C ILE A 123 10.97 8.49 -4.55
N ASN A 124 10.40 7.37 -4.98
CA ASN A 124 9.66 7.27 -6.24
C ASN A 124 8.14 7.43 -6.03
N SER A 125 7.69 7.61 -4.78
CA SER A 125 6.29 7.92 -4.50
C SER A 125 5.93 9.29 -5.09
N PRO A 126 4.80 9.43 -5.81
CA PRO A 126 4.39 10.72 -6.35
C PRO A 126 4.20 11.78 -5.25
N ARG A 127 3.62 11.39 -4.11
CA ARG A 127 3.52 12.17 -2.87
C ARG A 127 4.40 11.49 -1.82
N ILE A 128 5.43 12.17 -1.34
CA ILE A 128 6.31 11.69 -0.25
C ILE A 128 5.74 12.23 1.07
N PRO A 129 5.31 11.37 2.00
CA PRO A 129 4.81 11.81 3.29
C PRO A 129 5.94 12.41 4.15
N SER A 130 5.60 13.40 4.97
CA SER A 130 6.39 13.76 6.14
C SER A 130 6.39 12.64 7.18
N THR A 131 7.32 12.68 8.13
CA THR A 131 7.37 11.73 9.27
C THR A 131 6.04 11.64 10.01
N ALA A 132 5.36 12.78 10.20
CA ALA A 132 4.07 12.84 10.87
C ALA A 132 2.96 12.16 10.06
N GLU A 133 2.89 12.41 8.75
CA GLU A 133 1.94 11.76 7.85
C GLU A 133 2.20 10.26 7.75
N LEU A 134 3.47 9.83 7.68
CA LEU A 134 3.83 8.42 7.61
C LEU A 134 3.46 7.67 8.90
N ARG A 135 3.69 8.29 10.06
CA ARG A 135 3.19 7.78 11.35
C ARG A 135 1.67 7.65 11.33
N GLN A 136 0.98 8.68 10.84
CA GLN A 136 -0.48 8.68 10.76
C GLN A 136 -1.00 7.61 9.79
N LEU A 137 -0.31 7.35 8.67
CA LEU A 137 -0.64 6.27 7.75
C LEU A 137 -0.55 4.90 8.43
N PHE A 138 0.49 4.64 9.22
CA PHE A 138 0.58 3.39 9.98
C PHE A 138 -0.55 3.24 10.99
N LEU A 139 -0.92 4.31 11.70
CA LEU A 139 -2.04 4.30 12.65
C LEU A 139 -3.37 4.00 11.94
N TYR A 140 -3.63 4.65 10.81
CA TYR A 140 -4.84 4.43 10.01
C TYR A 140 -4.89 3.02 9.43
N ALA A 141 -3.76 2.51 8.92
CA ALA A 141 -3.63 1.13 8.45
C ALA A 141 -3.81 0.11 9.59
N TYR A 142 -3.39 0.43 10.80
CA TYR A 142 -3.61 -0.43 11.97
C TYR A 142 -5.07 -0.50 12.36
N GLU A 143 -5.75 0.64 12.43
CA GLU A 143 -7.15 0.73 12.85
C GLU A 143 -8.15 0.36 11.74
N GLY A 144 -7.72 0.32 10.48
CA GLY A 144 -8.61 0.06 9.35
C GLY A 144 -9.34 1.31 8.83
N LYS A 145 -8.84 2.52 9.13
CA LYS A 145 -9.52 3.79 8.82
C LYS A 145 -9.17 4.32 7.42
N PRO A 146 -10.16 4.85 6.65
CA PRO A 146 -9.87 5.54 5.39
C PRO A 146 -8.96 6.76 5.61
N VAL A 147 -8.00 7.00 4.73
CA VAL A 147 -7.08 8.13 4.82
C VAL A 147 -7.75 9.43 4.39
N ASP A 148 -7.80 10.40 5.29
CA ASP A 148 -8.50 11.68 5.13
C ASP A 148 -7.58 12.91 5.12
N PHE A 149 -6.27 12.71 4.99
CA PHE A 149 -5.23 13.76 4.96
C PHE A 149 -4.25 13.61 3.77
#